data_AF-A0A852VHG1-F1
#
_entry.id   AF-A0A852VHG1-F1
#
_cell.length_a   1.000
_cell.length_b   1.000
_cell.length_c   1.000
_cell.angle_alpha   90.00
_cell.angle_beta   90.00
_cell.angle_gamma   90.00
#
_symmetry.space_group_name_H-M   'P 1'
#
loop_
_entity.id
_entity.type
_entity.pdbx_description
1 polymer ?
#
loop_
_entity_poly.entity_id
_entity_poly.type
_entity_poly.pdbx_seq_one_letter_code
_entity_poly.pdbx_strand_id
1 'polypeptide(L)'
;MSTLSQNFDTGQQISAMNVTPQAPHATKMMIVIKYHPNFNQLQGRSSMRVSRIQAAQNRERILDVATKLFREHGIDGIGVADLMKSAGLTHGGFYGHFKSKEDLVAQACGRAVARMRDNWIRTMDHSSAPLETLANEYLTAKHRDNAGRGCPIAALGSEIARQGSVARHAVTEELKPFINYLSEIVQGRSASLRRERAIALYASLVGAVVIARVVDDLEFSNEALHAVANAIHGRGRNGTLRHLGSPRQAVRKKLSPALFAKQKSSSRIDALILRKE
;
A
#
# COMPACT_ATOMS: atom_id res chain seq x y z
N MET A 1 -65.64 -45.19 27.48
CA MET A 1 -65.99 -44.47 28.73
C MET A 1 -65.06 -43.27 28.85
N SER A 2 -65.51 -42.02 29.03
CA SER A 2 -66.86 -41.44 28.81
C SER A 2 -66.75 -39.90 28.70
N THR A 3 -67.63 -39.29 27.90
CA THR A 3 -68.48 -38.10 28.19
C THR A 3 -68.31 -37.41 29.57
N LEU A 4 -68.41 -36.07 29.78
CA LEU A 4 -69.06 -34.91 29.11
C LEU A 4 -68.16 -33.63 29.25
N SER A 5 -68.36 -32.42 28.68
CA SER A 5 -69.49 -31.63 28.11
C SER A 5 -70.39 -30.85 29.11
N GLN A 6 -70.88 -29.67 28.67
CA GLN A 6 -71.76 -28.67 29.36
C GLN A 6 -71.08 -27.71 30.39
N ASN A 7 -71.59 -26.50 30.70
CA ASN A 7 -72.27 -25.37 29.99
C ASN A 7 -72.67 -24.30 31.06
N PHE A 8 -73.46 -23.26 30.71
CA PHE A 8 -73.91 -22.08 31.52
C PHE A 8 -72.85 -20.95 31.66
N ASP A 9 -73.16 -19.64 31.69
CA ASP A 9 -74.31 -18.79 31.24
C ASP A 9 -73.83 -17.28 31.25
N THR A 10 -74.52 -16.14 31.04
CA THR A 10 -75.93 -15.69 30.85
C THR A 10 -75.94 -14.37 30.02
N GLY A 11 -77.07 -14.00 29.38
CA GLY A 11 -77.37 -12.62 28.89
C GLY A 11 -76.97 -12.33 27.43
N GLN A 12 -77.77 -11.75 26.53
CA GLN A 12 -79.01 -10.93 26.62
C GLN A 12 -78.74 -9.53 27.24
N GLN A 13 -79.14 -8.38 26.67
CA GLN A 13 -80.19 -8.09 25.66
C GLN A 13 -80.04 -6.67 25.01
N ILE A 14 -80.59 -6.46 23.78
CA ILE A 14 -81.05 -5.18 23.12
C ILE A 14 -80.17 -3.89 23.08
N SER A 15 -80.30 -2.96 22.11
CA SER A 15 -80.91 -2.93 20.74
C SER A 15 -80.21 -1.84 19.90
N ALA A 16 -80.50 -1.76 18.60
CA ALA A 16 -79.93 -0.77 17.67
C ALA A 16 -80.83 0.48 17.46
N MET A 17 -80.22 1.61 17.06
CA MET A 17 -80.87 2.67 16.27
C MET A 17 -79.85 3.49 15.47
N ASN A 18 -80.16 3.77 14.20
CA ASN A 18 -79.37 4.62 13.31
C ASN A 18 -79.81 6.09 13.42
N VAL A 19 -78.86 7.01 13.67
CA VAL A 19 -79.03 8.45 13.33
C VAL A 19 -77.70 9.04 12.89
N THR A 20 -77.61 9.49 11.63
CA THR A 20 -76.65 10.51 11.20
C THR A 20 -77.30 11.88 11.28
N PRO A 21 -76.56 12.94 11.66
CA PRO A 21 -76.31 13.97 10.64
C PRO A 21 -74.96 14.71 10.76
N GLN A 22 -74.55 15.23 9.60
CA GLN A 22 -73.74 16.46 9.39
C GLN A 22 -72.28 16.52 9.92
N ALA A 23 -71.48 17.28 9.18
CA ALA A 23 -70.07 17.55 9.47
C ALA A 23 -69.86 19.04 9.81
N PRO A 24 -68.71 19.38 10.41
CA PRO A 24 -68.01 20.61 10.02
C PRO A 24 -66.60 20.34 9.46
N HIS A 25 -66.08 21.33 8.75
CA HIS A 25 -64.86 21.23 7.94
C HIS A 25 -63.56 21.12 8.77
N ALA A 26 -62.64 20.28 8.29
CA ALA A 26 -61.20 20.41 8.57
C ALA A 26 -60.41 20.29 7.25
N THR A 27 -59.53 21.24 6.98
CA THR A 27 -58.91 21.42 5.65
C THR A 27 -57.92 20.30 5.33
N LYS A 28 -58.25 19.47 4.33
CA LYS A 28 -57.36 18.44 3.79
C LYS A 28 -56.23 19.09 2.99
N MET A 29 -55.16 19.50 3.66
CA MET A 29 -53.98 20.11 3.04
C MET A 29 -53.23 19.09 2.19
N MET A 30 -53.67 18.92 0.96
CA MET A 30 -53.12 17.98 0.00
C MET A 30 -51.73 18.44 -0.43
N ILE A 31 -50.69 17.86 0.18
CA ILE A 31 -49.30 18.06 -0.23
C ILE A 31 -49.13 17.43 -1.62
N VAL A 32 -49.39 18.22 -2.66
CA VAL A 32 -49.03 17.89 -4.03
C VAL A 32 -47.50 17.95 -4.12
N ILE A 33 -46.85 16.81 -3.87
CA ILE A 33 -45.45 16.60 -4.21
C ILE A 33 -45.39 16.68 -5.74
N LYS A 34 -45.13 17.88 -6.28
CA LYS A 34 -44.94 18.08 -7.72
C LYS A 34 -43.85 17.15 -8.18
N TYR A 35 -44.20 16.28 -9.13
CA TYR A 35 -43.31 15.24 -9.66
C TYR A 35 -42.12 15.92 -10.35
N HIS A 36 -40.99 16.06 -9.65
CA HIS A 36 -39.80 16.71 -10.18
C HIS A 36 -39.21 15.85 -11.32
N PRO A 37 -39.20 16.31 -12.59
CA PRO A 37 -38.88 15.47 -13.74
C PRO A 37 -37.36 15.34 -13.96
N ASN A 38 -36.59 15.06 -12.89
CA ASN A 38 -35.13 15.10 -12.94
C ASN A 38 -34.40 14.11 -12.00
N PHE A 39 -35.03 13.00 -11.62
CA PHE A 39 -34.40 11.94 -10.83
C PHE A 39 -33.13 11.37 -11.50
N ASN A 40 -33.12 11.28 -12.83
CA ASN A 40 -31.97 10.83 -13.63
C ASN A 40 -30.72 11.72 -13.49
N GLN A 41 -30.86 13.05 -13.30
CA GLN A 41 -29.68 13.92 -13.12
C GLN A 41 -28.96 13.67 -11.79
N LEU A 42 -29.69 13.25 -10.76
CA LEU A 42 -29.10 12.86 -9.47
C LEU A 42 -28.45 11.48 -9.55
N GLN A 43 -29.12 10.50 -10.18
CA GLN A 43 -28.54 9.17 -10.38
C GLN A 43 -27.28 9.21 -11.26
N GLY A 44 -27.29 9.92 -12.39
CA GLY A 44 -26.15 10.04 -13.30
C GLY A 44 -24.91 10.67 -12.65
N ARG A 45 -25.08 11.63 -11.74
CA ARG A 45 -23.98 12.19 -10.94
C ARG A 45 -23.45 11.21 -9.89
N SER A 46 -24.29 10.28 -9.41
CA SER A 46 -23.88 9.27 -8.43
C SER A 46 -23.19 8.07 -9.09
N SER A 47 -23.77 7.49 -10.15
CA SER A 47 -23.19 6.37 -10.89
C SER A 47 -21.84 6.72 -11.53
N MET A 48 -21.70 7.93 -12.09
CA MET A 48 -20.41 8.39 -12.63
C MET A 48 -19.35 8.61 -11.54
N ARG A 49 -19.74 8.92 -10.29
CA ARG A 49 -18.80 8.97 -9.15
C ARG A 49 -18.36 7.56 -8.75
N VAL A 50 -19.30 6.62 -8.61
CA VAL A 50 -19.01 5.21 -8.30
C VAL A 50 -18.09 4.59 -9.37
N SER A 51 -18.39 4.81 -10.66
CA SER A 51 -17.55 4.37 -11.78
C SER A 51 -16.12 4.90 -11.71
N ARG A 52 -15.93 6.19 -11.39
CA ARG A 52 -14.58 6.78 -11.22
C ARG A 52 -13.84 6.24 -9.99
N ILE A 53 -14.55 5.97 -8.89
CA ILE A 53 -13.97 5.34 -7.69
C ILE A 53 -13.52 3.91 -8.02
N GLN A 54 -14.37 3.12 -8.69
CA GLN A 54 -14.02 1.75 -9.12
C GLN A 54 -12.83 1.76 -10.09
N ALA A 55 -12.77 2.70 -11.04
CA ALA A 55 -11.65 2.82 -11.96
C ALA A 55 -10.33 3.15 -11.25
N ALA A 56 -10.38 3.95 -10.18
CA ALA A 56 -9.22 4.22 -9.34
C ALA A 56 -8.81 3.01 -8.48
N GLN A 57 -9.77 2.31 -7.87
CA GLN A 57 -9.52 1.07 -7.12
C GLN A 57 -8.92 -0.03 -8.01
N ASN A 58 -9.42 -0.17 -9.25
CA ASN A 58 -8.86 -1.07 -10.25
C ASN A 58 -7.42 -0.69 -10.63
N ARG A 59 -7.13 0.60 -10.86
CA ARG A 59 -5.76 1.10 -11.07
C ARG A 59 -4.82 0.69 -9.93
N GLU A 60 -5.25 0.94 -8.69
CA GLU A 60 -4.43 0.66 -7.50
C GLU A 60 -4.17 -0.84 -7.35
N ARG A 61 -5.19 -1.68 -7.60
CA ARG A 61 -5.08 -3.13 -7.61
C ARG A 61 -4.14 -3.64 -8.71
N ILE A 62 -4.17 -3.06 -9.91
CA ILE A 62 -3.22 -3.40 -11.00
C ILE A 62 -1.80 -3.01 -10.59
N LEU A 63 -1.59 -1.82 -10.04
CA LEU A 63 -0.27 -1.37 -9.58
C LEU A 63 0.28 -2.28 -8.47
N ASP A 64 -0.56 -2.70 -7.54
CA ASP A 64 -0.13 -3.53 -6.42
C ASP A 64 0.23 -4.96 -6.87
N VAL A 65 -0.58 -5.55 -7.77
CA VAL A 65 -0.24 -6.81 -8.44
C VAL A 65 1.04 -6.67 -9.27
N ALA A 66 1.20 -5.60 -10.06
CA ALA A 66 2.41 -5.34 -10.82
C ALA A 66 3.66 -5.21 -9.94
N THR A 67 3.58 -4.48 -8.81
CA THR A 67 4.70 -4.37 -7.87
C THR A 67 5.10 -5.71 -7.26
N LYS A 68 4.20 -6.69 -7.17
CA LYS A 68 4.49 -8.05 -6.72
C LYS A 68 5.09 -8.87 -7.87
N LEU A 69 4.34 -9.04 -8.96
CA LEU A 69 4.69 -9.94 -10.06
C LEU A 69 6.01 -9.57 -10.76
N PHE A 70 6.30 -8.27 -10.97
CA PHE A 70 7.58 -7.87 -11.55
C PHE A 70 8.77 -8.32 -10.68
N ARG A 71 8.65 -8.30 -9.34
CA ARG A 71 9.70 -8.80 -8.44
C ARG A 71 9.75 -10.33 -8.28
N GLU A 72 8.80 -11.06 -8.86
CA GLU A 72 8.72 -12.53 -8.79
C GLU A 72 9.05 -13.21 -10.12
N HIS A 73 8.81 -12.53 -11.24
CA HIS A 73 8.97 -13.07 -12.60
C HIS A 73 9.84 -12.18 -13.51
N GLY A 74 10.39 -11.09 -12.97
CA GLY A 74 10.99 -10.02 -13.76
C GLY A 74 9.94 -9.13 -14.43
N ILE A 75 10.40 -8.03 -15.04
CA ILE A 75 9.58 -7.12 -15.84
C ILE A 75 9.13 -7.83 -17.12
N ASP A 76 10.02 -8.56 -17.79
CA ASP A 76 9.74 -9.16 -19.09
C ASP A 76 9.15 -10.56 -19.02
N GLY A 77 9.39 -11.31 -17.93
CA GLY A 77 8.79 -12.63 -17.69
C GLY A 77 7.31 -12.62 -17.28
N ILE A 78 6.64 -11.46 -17.26
CA ILE A 78 5.19 -11.37 -17.09
C ILE A 78 4.53 -10.53 -18.21
N GLY A 79 3.51 -11.11 -18.83
CA GLY A 79 2.69 -10.47 -19.87
C GLY A 79 1.59 -9.58 -19.28
N VAL A 80 1.12 -8.59 -20.06
CA VAL A 80 0.02 -7.71 -19.64
C VAL A 80 -1.28 -8.50 -19.42
N ALA A 81 -1.54 -9.54 -20.23
CA ALA A 81 -2.69 -10.43 -20.08
C ALA A 81 -2.70 -11.14 -18.71
N ASP A 82 -1.62 -11.80 -18.32
CA ASP A 82 -1.53 -12.54 -17.06
C ASP A 82 -1.46 -11.62 -15.83
N LEU A 83 -0.85 -10.44 -15.97
CA LEU A 83 -0.87 -9.41 -14.94
C LEU A 83 -2.30 -8.89 -14.68
N MET A 84 -3.08 -8.62 -15.75
CA MET A 84 -4.48 -8.21 -15.64
C MET A 84 -5.37 -9.34 -15.11
N LYS A 85 -5.16 -10.58 -15.55
CA LYS A 85 -5.80 -11.79 -15.03
C LYS A 85 -5.53 -11.97 -13.52
N SER A 86 -4.29 -11.76 -13.08
CA SER A 86 -3.91 -11.77 -11.66
C SER A 86 -4.54 -10.60 -10.88
N ALA A 87 -4.74 -9.45 -11.54
CA ALA A 87 -5.56 -8.36 -11.01
C ALA A 87 -7.08 -8.64 -11.06
N GLY A 88 -7.54 -9.77 -11.59
CA GLY A 88 -8.96 -10.11 -11.71
C GLY A 88 -9.72 -9.20 -12.69
N LEU A 89 -9.03 -8.70 -13.72
CA LEU A 89 -9.55 -7.75 -14.70
C LEU A 89 -9.28 -8.23 -16.13
N THR A 90 -10.09 -7.77 -17.09
CA THR A 90 -9.92 -8.14 -18.50
C THR A 90 -8.69 -7.47 -19.12
N HIS A 91 -8.04 -8.15 -20.07
CA HIS A 91 -6.86 -7.62 -20.77
C HIS A 91 -7.13 -6.24 -21.41
N GLY A 92 -8.28 -6.06 -22.09
CA GLY A 92 -8.68 -4.79 -22.70
C GLY A 92 -8.85 -3.63 -21.70
N GLY A 93 -9.12 -3.92 -20.42
CA GLY A 93 -9.19 -2.91 -19.37
C GLY A 93 -7.86 -2.21 -19.08
N PHE A 94 -6.73 -2.78 -19.50
CA PHE A 94 -5.39 -2.24 -19.25
C PHE A 94 -5.23 -0.82 -19.81
N TYR A 95 -5.63 -0.59 -21.05
CA TYR A 95 -5.48 0.69 -21.75
C TYR A 95 -6.44 1.77 -21.23
N GLY A 96 -7.49 1.39 -20.50
CA GLY A 96 -8.32 2.32 -19.70
C GLY A 96 -7.62 2.83 -18.43
N HIS A 97 -6.44 2.27 -18.10
CA HIS A 97 -5.67 2.64 -16.92
C HIS A 97 -4.24 3.11 -17.27
N PHE A 98 -3.49 2.41 -18.11
CA PHE A 98 -2.07 2.70 -18.39
C PHE A 98 -1.83 2.96 -19.88
N LYS A 99 -0.89 3.84 -20.19
CA LYS A 99 -0.57 4.21 -21.58
C LYS A 99 0.18 3.09 -22.33
N SER A 100 1.02 2.34 -21.61
CA SER A 100 1.88 1.28 -22.14
C SER A 100 2.36 0.36 -21.01
N LYS A 101 3.00 -0.78 -21.34
CA LYS A 101 3.69 -1.60 -20.34
C LYS A 101 4.80 -0.80 -19.63
N GLU A 102 5.52 0.07 -20.33
CA GLU A 102 6.54 0.96 -19.75
C GLU A 102 5.95 1.93 -18.70
N ASP A 103 4.77 2.52 -18.98
CA ASP A 103 4.05 3.39 -18.04
C ASP A 103 3.66 2.64 -16.76
N LEU A 104 3.19 1.39 -16.88
CA LEU A 104 2.96 0.52 -15.72
C LEU A 104 4.27 0.18 -14.99
N VAL A 105 5.34 -0.19 -15.71
CA VAL A 105 6.65 -0.55 -15.12
C VAL A 105 7.23 0.61 -14.33
N ALA A 106 7.24 1.83 -14.89
CA ALA A 106 7.75 3.01 -14.20
C ALA A 106 6.96 3.32 -12.92
N GLN A 107 5.62 3.31 -12.99
CA GLN A 107 4.77 3.57 -11.83
C GLN A 107 4.87 2.47 -10.77
N ALA A 108 4.96 1.19 -11.18
CA ALA A 108 5.13 0.07 -10.27
C ALA A 108 6.51 0.06 -9.58
N CYS A 109 7.59 0.35 -10.31
CA CYS A 109 8.94 0.44 -9.74
C CYS A 109 9.06 1.62 -8.77
N GLY A 110 8.56 2.81 -9.15
CA GLY A 110 8.49 3.97 -8.27
C GLY A 110 7.69 3.66 -6.99
N ARG A 111 6.47 3.13 -7.12
CA ARG A 111 5.62 2.70 -6.00
C ARG A 111 6.32 1.69 -5.07
N ALA A 112 7.06 0.73 -5.63
CA ALA A 112 7.78 -0.26 -4.83
C ALA A 112 8.94 0.37 -4.04
N VAL A 113 9.71 1.29 -4.65
CA VAL A 113 10.81 2.00 -3.98
C VAL A 113 10.28 2.99 -2.94
N ALA A 114 9.18 3.69 -3.22
CA ALA A 114 8.48 4.57 -2.28
C ALA A 114 8.03 3.79 -1.04
N ARG A 115 7.27 2.70 -1.21
CA ARG A 115 6.82 1.84 -0.11
C ARG A 115 7.99 1.22 0.67
N MET A 116 9.07 0.82 -0.01
CA MET A 116 10.29 0.35 0.62
C MET A 116 10.90 1.43 1.53
N ARG A 117 11.09 2.66 1.02
CA ARG A 117 11.60 3.80 1.80
C ARG A 117 10.70 4.08 3.00
N ASP A 118 9.40 4.25 2.77
CA ASP A 118 8.45 4.73 3.79
C ASP A 118 8.31 3.71 4.94
N ASN A 119 8.42 2.41 4.64
CA ASN A 119 8.50 1.36 5.65
C ASN A 119 9.83 1.38 6.42
N TRP A 120 10.97 1.45 5.72
CA TRP A 120 12.28 1.43 6.38
C TRP A 120 12.55 2.68 7.24
N ILE A 121 12.11 3.87 6.80
CA ILE A 121 12.15 5.09 7.61
C ILE A 121 11.31 4.89 8.88
N ARG A 122 10.09 4.36 8.77
CA ARG A 122 9.23 4.08 9.94
C ARG A 122 9.88 3.09 10.92
N THR A 123 10.46 2.00 10.43
CA THR A 123 11.18 1.03 11.28
C THR A 123 12.39 1.66 11.98
N MET A 124 13.18 2.47 11.27
CA MET A 124 14.36 3.13 11.81
C MET A 124 14.04 4.27 12.79
N ASP A 125 13.01 5.08 12.52
CA ASP A 125 12.53 6.16 13.40
C ASP A 125 11.98 5.63 14.75
N HIS A 126 11.64 4.34 14.83
CA HIS A 126 11.21 3.66 16.05
C HIS A 126 12.33 2.85 16.74
N SER A 127 13.54 2.82 16.20
CA SER A 127 14.67 2.07 16.76
C SER A 127 15.64 2.95 17.57
N SER A 128 16.22 2.38 18.63
CA SER A 128 17.36 2.95 19.36
C SER A 128 18.72 2.66 18.69
N ALA A 129 18.76 1.74 17.74
CA ALA A 129 19.94 1.31 17.00
C ALA A 129 19.57 1.11 15.50
N PRO A 130 19.33 2.18 14.73
CA PRO A 130 18.63 2.09 13.45
C PRO A 130 19.38 1.30 12.36
N LEU A 131 20.72 1.38 12.35
CA LEU A 131 21.55 0.68 11.36
C LEU A 131 21.64 -0.82 11.67
N GLU A 132 21.66 -1.16 12.95
CA GLU A 132 21.66 -2.51 13.47
C GLU A 132 20.28 -3.17 13.26
N THR A 133 19.18 -2.44 13.44
CA THR A 133 17.83 -2.87 13.06
C THR A 133 17.73 -3.10 11.55
N LEU A 134 18.17 -2.14 10.72
CA LEU A 134 18.18 -2.27 9.26
C LEU A 134 18.97 -3.52 8.82
N ALA A 135 20.16 -3.75 9.37
CA ALA A 135 20.95 -4.95 9.06
C ALA A 135 20.21 -6.25 9.44
N ASN A 136 19.71 -6.34 10.69
CA ASN A 136 19.08 -7.55 11.22
C ASN A 136 17.76 -7.92 10.51
N GLU A 137 16.96 -6.94 10.09
CA GLU A 137 15.70 -7.21 9.37
C GLU A 137 15.91 -7.41 7.86
N TYR A 138 16.87 -6.71 7.25
CA TYR A 138 17.13 -6.77 5.80
C TYR A 138 17.93 -8.03 5.40
N LEU A 139 18.92 -8.44 6.18
CA LEU A 139 19.86 -9.52 5.82
C LEU A 139 19.38 -10.88 6.33
N THR A 140 18.19 -11.29 5.88
CA THR A 140 17.52 -12.51 6.35
C THR A 140 17.21 -13.47 5.21
N ALA A 141 17.21 -14.78 5.50
CA ALA A 141 16.69 -15.81 4.60
C ALA A 141 15.26 -15.47 4.12
N LYS A 142 14.39 -15.03 5.03
CA LYS A 142 13.04 -14.52 4.72
C LYS A 142 13.02 -13.42 3.66
N HIS A 143 14.05 -12.57 3.57
CA HIS A 143 14.17 -11.58 2.51
C HIS A 143 14.79 -12.17 1.24
N ARG A 144 15.85 -12.98 1.32
CA ARG A 144 16.41 -13.75 0.18
C ARG A 144 15.30 -14.49 -0.56
N ASP A 145 14.54 -15.31 0.16
CA ASP A 145 13.54 -16.26 -0.33
C ASP A 145 12.21 -15.61 -0.73
N ASN A 146 12.07 -14.28 -0.62
CA ASN A 146 10.83 -13.55 -0.92
C ASN A 146 11.07 -12.25 -1.70
N ALA A 147 11.56 -12.37 -2.93
CA ALA A 147 11.77 -11.24 -3.83
C ALA A 147 10.47 -10.41 -4.04
N GLY A 148 9.32 -11.08 -4.19
CA GLY A 148 7.98 -10.47 -4.33
C GLY A 148 7.50 -9.59 -3.18
N ARG A 149 8.13 -9.66 -1.99
CA ARG A 149 7.88 -8.75 -0.86
C ARG A 149 9.12 -7.96 -0.42
N GLY A 150 10.32 -8.37 -0.88
CA GLY A 150 11.61 -7.77 -0.57
C GLY A 150 11.94 -6.46 -1.30
N CYS A 151 13.19 -6.04 -1.17
CA CYS A 151 13.73 -4.83 -1.78
C CYS A 151 13.61 -4.87 -3.33
N PRO A 152 12.94 -3.90 -3.97
CA PRO A 152 12.84 -3.84 -5.43
C PRO A 152 14.19 -3.71 -6.13
N ILE A 153 15.18 -3.01 -5.55
CA ILE A 153 16.50 -2.87 -6.19
C ILE A 153 17.26 -4.20 -6.21
N ALA A 154 17.15 -5.01 -5.16
CA ALA A 154 17.75 -6.35 -5.08
C ALA A 154 17.00 -7.42 -5.91
N ALA A 155 15.83 -7.09 -6.48
CA ALA A 155 15.05 -8.00 -7.33
C ALA A 155 15.06 -7.57 -8.81
N LEU A 156 14.99 -6.27 -9.09
CA LEU A 156 14.77 -5.70 -10.43
C LEU A 156 15.88 -4.76 -10.91
N GLY A 157 16.93 -4.49 -10.10
CA GLY A 157 17.91 -3.44 -10.41
C GLY A 157 18.60 -3.57 -11.76
N SER A 158 18.93 -4.81 -12.18
CA SER A 158 19.57 -5.10 -13.47
C SER A 158 18.60 -5.01 -14.66
N GLU A 159 17.32 -5.29 -14.46
CA GLU A 159 16.27 -5.13 -15.48
C GLU A 159 15.92 -3.65 -15.66
N ILE A 160 15.69 -2.92 -14.57
CA ILE A 160 15.40 -1.47 -14.59
C ILE A 160 16.53 -0.68 -15.27
N ALA A 161 17.78 -1.14 -15.15
CA ALA A 161 18.91 -0.56 -15.89
C ALA A 161 18.81 -0.72 -17.41
N ARG A 162 18.10 -1.73 -17.92
CA ARG A 162 17.83 -1.99 -19.35
C ARG A 162 16.52 -1.35 -19.85
N GLN A 163 15.64 -0.91 -18.95
CA GLN A 163 14.39 -0.22 -19.29
C GLN A 163 14.64 1.24 -19.74
N GLY A 164 13.62 1.84 -20.34
CA GLY A 164 13.62 3.24 -20.76
C GLY A 164 13.85 4.24 -19.62
N SER A 165 14.17 5.48 -20.01
CA SER A 165 14.52 6.56 -19.07
C SER A 165 13.43 6.84 -18.03
N VAL A 166 12.16 6.60 -18.36
CA VAL A 166 11.00 6.83 -17.49
C VAL A 166 11.05 5.96 -16.23
N ALA A 167 11.30 4.65 -16.38
CA ALA A 167 11.39 3.73 -15.25
C ALA A 167 12.61 4.02 -14.35
N ARG A 168 13.76 4.33 -14.97
CA ARG A 168 14.99 4.73 -14.26
C ARG A 168 14.80 6.04 -13.50
N HIS A 169 14.08 7.01 -14.07
CA HIS A 169 13.75 8.28 -13.39
C HIS A 169 12.81 8.07 -12.20
N ALA A 170 11.73 7.28 -12.36
CA ALA A 170 10.80 6.97 -11.27
C ALA A 170 11.49 6.32 -10.06
N VAL A 171 12.45 5.41 -10.29
CA VAL A 171 13.28 4.83 -9.22
C VAL A 171 14.24 5.86 -8.61
N THR A 172 14.83 6.73 -9.44
CA THR A 172 15.78 7.75 -9.00
C THR A 172 15.15 8.75 -8.03
N GLU A 173 13.93 9.22 -8.30
CA GLU A 173 13.25 10.21 -7.45
C GLU A 173 12.81 9.63 -6.09
N GLU A 174 12.53 8.34 -6.00
CA GLU A 174 12.14 7.69 -4.74
C GLU A 174 13.36 7.19 -3.93
N LEU A 175 14.44 6.75 -4.60
CA LEU A 175 15.68 6.28 -3.97
C LEU A 175 16.57 7.42 -3.44
N LYS A 176 16.63 8.57 -4.13
CA LYS A 176 17.36 9.77 -3.67
C LYS A 176 16.98 10.17 -2.22
N PRO A 177 15.69 10.34 -1.86
CA PRO A 177 15.26 10.57 -0.47
C PRO A 177 15.70 9.49 0.52
N PHE A 178 15.72 8.21 0.14
CA PHE A 178 16.16 7.15 1.05
C PHE A 178 17.67 7.21 1.33
N ILE A 179 18.49 7.42 0.31
CA ILE A 179 19.93 7.69 0.49
C ILE A 179 20.16 8.95 1.32
N ASN A 180 19.35 10.00 1.16
CA ASN A 180 19.43 11.20 1.99
C ASN A 180 19.11 10.91 3.47
N TYR A 181 18.05 10.14 3.76
CA TYR A 181 17.74 9.69 5.13
C TYR A 181 18.88 8.87 5.74
N LEU A 182 19.40 7.88 4.99
CA LEU A 182 20.56 7.09 5.41
C LEU A 182 21.79 7.98 5.68
N SER A 183 21.96 9.09 4.93
CA SER A 183 23.04 10.06 5.12
C SER A 183 22.97 10.88 6.42
N GLU A 184 21.84 10.88 7.13
CA GLU A 184 21.74 11.54 8.44
C GLU A 184 21.90 10.59 9.63
N ILE A 185 21.75 9.27 9.43
CA ILE A 185 21.95 8.26 10.49
C ILE A 185 23.34 7.60 10.46
N VAL A 186 24.04 7.54 9.30
CA VAL A 186 25.41 7.00 9.26
C VAL A 186 26.44 8.01 9.79
N GLN A 187 27.45 7.53 10.51
CA GLN A 187 28.52 8.39 11.01
C GLN A 187 29.41 8.95 9.89
N GLY A 188 29.86 10.21 10.01
CA GLY A 188 30.89 10.76 9.11
C GLY A 188 31.24 12.23 9.40
N ARG A 189 32.54 12.57 9.33
CA ARG A 189 33.09 13.90 9.64
C ARG A 189 32.66 15.03 8.70
N SER A 190 32.06 14.71 7.55
CA SER A 190 31.53 15.67 6.58
C SER A 190 30.25 15.12 5.94
N ALA A 191 29.40 15.99 5.40
CA ALA A 191 28.16 15.57 4.71
C ALA A 191 28.46 14.70 3.47
N SER A 192 29.54 15.01 2.75
CA SER A 192 30.04 14.19 1.63
C SER A 192 30.39 12.77 2.09
N LEU A 193 31.16 12.61 3.17
CA LEU A 193 31.53 11.28 3.69
C LEU A 193 30.32 10.51 4.24
N ARG A 194 29.34 11.20 4.86
CA ARG A 194 28.08 10.53 5.25
C ARG A 194 27.31 10.03 4.04
N ARG A 195 27.21 10.83 2.97
CA ARG A 195 26.55 10.42 1.72
C ARG A 195 27.24 9.22 1.07
N GLU A 196 28.56 9.24 0.98
CA GLU A 196 29.37 8.14 0.48
C GLU A 196 29.11 6.85 1.28
N ARG A 197 29.15 6.94 2.62
CA ARG A 197 28.85 5.82 3.52
C ARG A 197 27.42 5.31 3.43
N ALA A 198 26.44 6.19 3.23
CA ALA A 198 25.04 5.81 3.03
C ALA A 198 24.83 5.03 1.71
N ILE A 199 25.53 5.44 0.64
CA ILE A 199 25.54 4.73 -0.65
C ILE A 199 26.24 3.37 -0.49
N ALA A 200 27.41 3.33 0.16
CA ALA A 200 28.16 2.09 0.40
C ALA A 200 27.38 1.08 1.27
N LEU A 201 26.73 1.55 2.33
CA LEU A 201 25.82 0.75 3.17
C LEU A 201 24.68 0.16 2.33
N TYR A 202 23.97 0.98 1.56
CA TYR A 202 22.85 0.50 0.76
C TYR A 202 23.29 -0.48 -0.33
N ALA A 203 24.43 -0.23 -0.98
CA ALA A 203 25.03 -1.13 -1.95
C ALA A 203 25.44 -2.47 -1.31
N SER A 204 26.00 -2.45 -0.09
CA SER A 204 26.37 -3.68 0.64
C SER A 204 25.14 -4.50 1.03
N LEU A 205 24.08 -3.84 1.52
CA LEU A 205 22.81 -4.50 1.85
C LEU A 205 22.17 -5.17 0.62
N VAL A 206 22.02 -4.42 -0.49
CA VAL A 206 21.49 -4.93 -1.76
C VAL A 206 22.37 -6.06 -2.30
N GLY A 207 23.69 -5.87 -2.31
CA GLY A 207 24.68 -6.81 -2.84
C GLY A 207 24.65 -8.15 -2.11
N ALA A 208 24.61 -8.16 -0.78
CA ALA A 208 24.51 -9.39 0.01
C ALA A 208 23.28 -10.23 -0.36
N VAL A 209 22.12 -9.59 -0.51
CA VAL A 209 20.87 -10.28 -0.87
C VAL A 209 20.85 -10.72 -2.34
N VAL A 210 21.54 -10.01 -3.24
CA VAL A 210 21.72 -10.46 -4.63
C VAL A 210 22.64 -11.68 -4.68
N ILE A 211 23.81 -11.64 -4.04
CA ILE A 211 24.76 -12.78 -3.97
C ILE A 211 24.06 -14.00 -3.39
N ALA A 212 23.40 -13.84 -2.23
CA ALA A 212 22.69 -14.92 -1.55
C ALA A 212 21.55 -15.56 -2.37
N ARG A 213 21.01 -14.87 -3.40
CA ARG A 213 19.99 -15.39 -4.33
C ARG A 213 20.57 -16.04 -5.61
N VAL A 214 21.82 -15.73 -5.95
CA VAL A 214 22.47 -16.20 -7.20
C VAL A 214 23.21 -17.52 -6.99
N VAL A 215 23.62 -17.81 -5.76
CA VAL A 215 24.31 -19.06 -5.39
C VAL A 215 23.33 -20.16 -5.03
N ASP A 216 23.69 -21.39 -5.35
CA ASP A 216 22.97 -22.64 -5.06
C ASP A 216 23.40 -23.29 -3.74
N ASP A 217 24.61 -22.99 -3.25
CA ASP A 217 25.04 -23.35 -1.90
C ASP A 217 24.34 -22.49 -0.82
N LEU A 218 23.62 -23.17 0.08
CA LEU A 218 22.94 -22.55 1.22
C LEU A 218 23.91 -22.07 2.31
N GLU A 219 25.09 -22.69 2.49
CA GLU A 219 26.07 -22.25 3.47
C GLU A 219 26.67 -20.90 3.04
N PHE A 220 27.23 -20.81 1.84
CA PHE A 220 27.72 -19.56 1.26
C PHE A 220 26.61 -18.50 1.06
N SER A 221 25.38 -18.91 0.74
CA SER A 221 24.21 -18.00 0.71
C SER A 221 23.98 -17.32 2.07
N ASN A 222 24.06 -18.09 3.16
CA ASN A 222 23.92 -17.54 4.50
C ASN A 222 25.18 -16.76 4.92
N GLU A 223 26.38 -17.19 4.53
CA GLU A 223 27.63 -16.46 4.77
C GLU A 223 27.58 -15.04 4.17
N ALA A 224 27.13 -14.90 2.92
CA ALA A 224 27.02 -13.60 2.25
C ALA A 224 26.13 -12.60 3.01
N LEU A 225 25.02 -13.07 3.60
CA LEU A 225 24.16 -12.25 4.47
C LEU A 225 24.85 -11.92 5.80
N HIS A 226 25.43 -12.93 6.47
CA HIS A 226 26.09 -12.77 7.76
C HIS A 226 27.36 -11.91 7.69
N ALA A 227 28.11 -11.94 6.59
CA ALA A 227 29.32 -11.16 6.39
C ALA A 227 29.02 -9.66 6.44
N VAL A 228 27.99 -9.20 5.70
CA VAL A 228 27.58 -7.79 5.72
C VAL A 228 26.90 -7.40 7.03
N ALA A 229 26.12 -8.29 7.66
CA ALA A 229 25.54 -8.04 8.97
C ALA A 229 26.62 -7.80 10.04
N ASN A 230 27.57 -8.72 10.17
CA ASN A 230 28.72 -8.62 11.08
C ASN A 230 29.59 -7.38 10.78
N ALA A 231 29.71 -6.99 9.51
CA ALA A 231 30.44 -5.80 9.12
C ALA A 231 29.74 -4.50 9.58
N ILE A 232 28.42 -4.41 9.48
CA ILE A 232 27.62 -3.28 9.98
C ILE A 232 27.62 -3.24 11.52
N HIS A 233 27.49 -4.39 12.19
CA HIS A 233 27.59 -4.50 13.66
C HIS A 233 29.01 -4.26 14.23
N GLY A 234 29.99 -3.92 13.40
CA GLY A 234 31.40 -3.72 13.83
C GLY A 234 32.15 -5.00 14.24
N ARG A 235 31.51 -6.17 14.11
CA ARG A 235 32.05 -7.50 14.47
C ARG A 235 33.04 -8.05 13.44
N GLY A 236 33.10 -7.45 12.25
CA GLY A 236 34.07 -7.79 11.20
C GLY A 236 35.53 -7.71 11.67
N ARG A 237 36.35 -8.69 11.24
CA ARG A 237 37.79 -8.79 11.56
C ARG A 237 38.63 -7.73 10.83
N ASN A 238 38.21 -7.29 9.65
CA ASN A 238 38.89 -6.24 8.85
C ASN A 238 38.09 -4.92 8.83
N GLY A 239 38.80 -3.79 8.78
CA GLY A 239 38.28 -2.50 9.24
C GLY A 239 37.34 -1.71 8.32
N THR A 240 37.13 -2.12 7.06
CA THR A 240 36.56 -1.26 5.99
C THR A 240 35.15 -0.73 6.28
N LEU A 241 34.33 -1.50 7.03
CA LEU A 241 32.96 -1.13 7.39
C LEU A 241 32.76 -0.86 8.90
N ARG A 242 33.80 -1.03 9.74
CA ARG A 242 33.73 -0.83 11.20
C ARG A 242 33.29 0.58 11.63
N HIS A 243 33.39 1.56 10.74
CA HIS A 243 33.03 2.95 11.02
C HIS A 243 31.57 3.31 10.71
N LEU A 244 30.69 2.31 10.53
CA LEU A 244 29.24 2.52 10.36
C LEU A 244 28.46 2.44 11.68
N GLY A 245 28.78 1.49 12.57
CA GLY A 245 27.99 1.20 13.78
C GLY A 245 28.71 1.52 15.09
N SER A 246 28.19 2.49 15.86
CA SER A 246 28.35 2.63 17.31
C SER A 246 27.39 3.73 17.81
N PRO A 247 26.68 3.58 18.94
CA PRO A 247 25.57 4.47 19.29
C PRO A 247 26.03 5.80 19.88
N ARG A 248 25.50 6.91 19.33
CA ARG A 248 25.30 8.14 20.12
C ARG A 248 23.87 8.19 20.61
N GLN A 249 23.70 8.24 21.93
CA GLN A 249 22.43 8.64 22.52
C GLN A 249 22.05 10.07 22.05
N ALA A 250 20.75 10.33 22.00
CA ALA A 250 20.13 11.62 21.65
C ALA A 250 20.28 12.12 20.20
N VAL A 251 19.45 11.60 19.29
CA VAL A 251 18.91 12.37 18.14
C VAL A 251 17.39 12.56 18.30
N ARG A 252 16.97 13.13 19.45
CA ARG A 252 15.57 13.49 19.68
C ARG A 252 15.27 14.89 19.10
N LYS A 253 15.36 15.02 17.77
CA LYS A 253 14.88 16.20 17.03
C LYS A 253 13.81 15.79 16.02
N LYS A 254 12.69 16.52 16.02
CA LYS A 254 11.53 16.25 15.16
C LYS A 254 11.96 16.34 13.68
N LEU A 255 11.86 15.23 12.94
CA LEU A 255 11.80 15.28 11.48
C LEU A 255 10.61 16.16 11.08
N SER A 256 10.83 17.09 10.14
CA SER A 256 9.82 18.08 9.79
C SER A 256 8.73 17.46 8.90
N PRO A 257 7.44 17.86 9.02
CA PRO A 257 6.35 17.28 8.23
C PRO A 257 6.45 17.46 6.71
N ALA A 258 7.43 18.23 6.22
CA ALA A 258 7.58 18.63 4.81
C ALA A 258 7.76 17.43 3.85
N LEU A 259 8.41 16.36 4.29
CA LEU A 259 8.65 15.16 3.46
C LEU A 259 7.37 14.41 3.08
N PHE A 260 6.30 14.52 3.88
CA PHE A 260 5.01 13.85 3.63
C PHE A 260 4.05 14.64 2.73
N ALA A 261 4.43 15.83 2.27
CA ALA A 261 3.49 16.75 1.61
C ALA A 261 3.05 16.33 0.19
N LYS A 262 3.87 15.59 -0.57
CA LYS A 262 3.61 15.27 -1.98
C LYS A 262 2.66 14.09 -2.23
N GLN A 263 2.33 13.28 -1.22
CA GLN A 263 1.53 12.05 -1.39
C GLN A 263 0.00 12.27 -1.26
N LYS A 264 -0.44 13.49 -0.88
CA LYS A 264 -1.85 13.86 -0.63
C LYS A 264 -2.75 13.95 -1.87
N SER A 265 -2.27 13.61 -3.06
CA SER A 265 -3.09 13.48 -4.26
C SER A 265 -3.96 12.21 -4.25
N SER A 266 -3.46 11.10 -3.69
CA SER A 266 -4.21 9.84 -3.59
C SER A 266 -5.23 9.85 -2.44
N SER A 267 -4.87 10.47 -1.31
CA SER A 267 -5.66 10.42 -0.07
C SER A 267 -7.02 11.15 -0.11
N ARG A 268 -7.40 11.74 -1.25
CA ARG A 268 -8.75 12.25 -1.49
C ARG A 268 -9.78 11.13 -1.69
N ILE A 269 -9.35 9.92 -2.06
CA ILE A 269 -10.24 8.75 -2.16
C ILE A 269 -10.40 8.10 -0.77
N ASP A 270 -9.32 7.94 -0.02
CA ASP A 270 -9.37 7.39 1.35
C ASP A 270 -10.25 8.22 2.29
N ALA A 271 -10.15 9.56 2.19
CA ALA A 271 -11.01 10.50 2.91
C ALA A 271 -12.48 10.55 2.45
N LEU A 272 -12.81 9.87 1.34
CA LEU A 272 -14.17 9.64 0.85
C LEU A 272 -14.72 8.26 1.28
N ILE A 273 -13.84 7.32 1.63
CA ILE A 273 -14.19 5.99 2.14
C ILE A 273 -14.45 6.06 3.65
N LEU A 274 -13.56 6.68 4.42
CA LEU A 274 -13.62 6.80 5.89
C LEU A 274 -14.60 7.89 6.41
N ARG A 275 -15.76 8.04 5.76
CA ARG A 275 -16.85 8.96 6.16
C ARG A 275 -18.24 8.32 6.03
N LYS A 276 -18.32 7.00 6.19
CA LYS A 276 -19.55 6.20 6.01
C LYS A 276 -19.68 5.01 6.99
N GLU A 277 -19.01 5.12 8.13
CA GLU A 277 -19.36 4.48 9.39
C GLU A 277 -19.75 5.62 10.36
#